data_AF-A0A4R7JN24-F1
#
_entry.id   AF-A0A4R7JN24-F1
#
_cell.length_a   1.000
_cell.length_b   1.000
_cell.length_c   1.000
_cell.angle_alpha   90.00
_cell.angle_beta   90.00
_cell.angle_gamma   90.00
#
_symmetry.space_group_name_H-M   'P 1'
#
loop_
_entity.id
_entity.type
_entity.pdbx_description
1 polymer ?
#
loop_
_entity_poly.entity_id
_entity_poly.type
_entity_poly.pdbx_seq_one_letter_code
_entity_poly.pdbx_strand_id
1 'polypeptide(L)'
;MAPVIGWCQDAVHNYGNIQIHDDGLVGFHMDVINNGAFNKNKGLVGFYSFDKPLTISGASNPVFYDFEVAVDNDLYIDNTVGIQNNANFITGDIVTSRVASEVNINFLNDSFYTGDENLAKVDGYAAISKKSEFTFPIGQFDKIRPLSIASVSSNDYAKSAYYYEDPNTPSVFGTSFSTFIKENETLSISEYEFWHLESTIPSKVTLTWDEESNAYLFGETIEEIKVVGWSAIDKIWVDLGNTNVEGNFAYGSVTSKEFIPSDYEIITIGGNSDILETLDNITLDNYYMTPNGDGINDFLEIEGIENSPNNALQIYNRYGRLVFSQKNYSNEFTGISNVNGVIAKNIGLPSGIYFYIVDLNDLNFKHQGYLYLTTYQEN
;
A
#
# COMPACT_ATOMS: atom_id res chain seq x y z
N MET A 1 21.08 59.92 8.46
CA MET A 1 21.64 58.56 8.53
C MET A 1 21.03 57.78 7.38
N ALA A 2 21.81 57.44 6.36
CA ALA A 2 21.38 56.47 5.36
C ALA A 2 21.42 55.08 6.01
N PRO A 3 20.40 54.22 5.85
CA PRO A 3 20.45 52.87 6.36
C PRO A 3 21.55 52.12 5.60
N VAL A 4 22.50 51.56 6.35
CA VAL A 4 23.45 50.58 5.82
C VAL A 4 22.63 49.30 5.61
N ILE A 5 22.34 48.97 4.36
CA ILE A 5 21.78 47.67 4.00
C ILE A 5 22.93 46.67 4.10
N GLY A 6 23.01 45.97 5.23
CA GLY A 6 23.92 44.84 5.40
C GLY A 6 23.35 43.64 4.66
N TRP A 7 24.08 43.13 3.68
CA TRP A 7 23.80 41.83 3.09
C TRP A 7 24.26 40.79 4.13
N CYS A 8 23.30 40.14 4.79
CA CYS A 8 23.62 38.99 5.61
C CYS A 8 24.01 37.83 4.69
N GLN A 9 24.86 36.93 5.17
CA GLN A 9 25.15 35.69 4.47
C GLN A 9 23.95 34.76 4.65
N ASP A 10 23.32 34.36 3.54
CA ASP A 10 22.09 33.55 3.56
C ASP A 10 22.37 32.05 3.77
N ALA A 11 23.61 31.60 3.51
CA ALA A 11 24.04 30.21 3.61
C ALA A 11 25.52 30.06 3.97
N VAL A 12 25.91 28.98 4.64
CA VAL A 12 27.32 28.58 4.77
C VAL A 12 27.80 28.02 3.43
N HIS A 13 28.77 28.69 2.82
CA HIS A 13 29.38 28.21 1.58
C HIS A 13 30.71 27.50 1.87
N ASN A 14 30.83 26.27 1.38
CA ASN A 14 32.12 25.59 1.31
C ASN A 14 32.63 25.55 -0.14
N TYR A 15 33.84 26.03 -0.38
CA TYR A 15 34.54 25.92 -1.67
C TYR A 15 35.84 25.12 -1.58
N GLY A 16 36.20 24.63 -0.38
CA GLY A 16 37.49 23.99 -0.10
C GLY A 16 37.34 22.64 0.56
N ASN A 17 38.46 22.10 1.04
CA ASN A 17 38.45 20.85 1.79
C ASN A 17 37.99 21.11 3.23
N ILE A 18 36.93 20.44 3.67
CA ILE A 18 36.52 20.41 5.07
C ILE A 18 37.00 19.09 5.70
N GLN A 19 37.57 19.21 6.89
CA GLN A 19 37.81 18.11 7.80
C GLN A 19 37.27 18.49 9.17
N ILE A 20 36.39 17.64 9.71
CA ILE A 20 35.90 17.73 11.08
C ILE A 20 36.56 16.60 11.87
N HIS A 21 37.34 16.96 12.88
CA HIS A 21 38.07 16.01 13.72
C HIS A 21 37.13 15.28 14.69
N ASP A 22 37.61 14.20 15.31
CA ASP A 22 36.85 13.23 16.11
C ASP A 22 36.01 13.89 17.23
N ASP A 23 36.55 14.89 17.94
CA ASP A 23 35.83 15.64 18.99
C ASP A 23 35.11 16.90 18.47
N GLY A 24 35.11 17.11 17.16
CA GLY A 24 34.52 18.27 16.51
C GLY A 24 33.00 18.17 16.48
N LEU A 25 32.33 19.22 16.95
CA LEU A 25 30.88 19.38 16.87
C LEU A 25 30.57 20.62 16.04
N VAL A 26 29.82 20.47 14.96
CA VAL A 26 29.40 21.57 14.09
C VAL A 26 27.88 21.59 14.01
N GLY A 27 27.27 22.72 14.38
CA GLY A 27 25.83 22.93 14.25
C GLY A 27 25.52 24.01 13.22
N PHE A 28 24.78 23.65 12.18
CA PHE A 28 24.27 24.58 11.17
C PHE A 28 22.85 25.01 11.49
N HIS A 29 22.61 26.33 11.50
CA HIS A 29 21.30 26.97 11.71
C HIS A 29 20.83 27.74 10.46
N MET A 30 21.43 27.43 9.31
CA MET A 30 21.17 28.01 8.00
C MET A 30 21.58 27.02 6.91
N ASP A 31 21.20 27.31 5.68
CA ASP A 31 21.49 26.48 4.53
C ASP A 31 23.00 26.25 4.36
N VAL A 32 23.36 25.09 3.82
CA VAL A 32 24.75 24.73 3.51
C VAL A 32 24.87 24.48 2.01
N ILE A 33 25.72 25.25 1.35
CA ILE A 33 26.04 25.10 -0.06
C ILE A 33 27.46 24.54 -0.17
N ASN A 34 27.57 23.25 -0.47
CA ASN A 34 28.84 22.54 -0.56
C ASN A 34 29.34 22.39 -2.01
N ASN A 35 30.42 23.10 -2.33
CA ASN A 35 31.17 22.98 -3.59
C ASN A 35 32.59 22.45 -3.38
N GLY A 36 32.90 21.95 -2.17
CA GLY A 36 34.20 21.45 -1.78
C GLY A 36 34.16 19.99 -1.34
N ALA A 37 35.34 19.40 -1.11
CA ALA A 37 35.45 18.01 -0.69
C ALA A 37 35.42 17.87 0.84
N PHE A 38 34.83 16.78 1.33
CA PHE A 38 34.96 16.36 2.72
C PHE A 38 36.02 15.28 2.85
N ASN A 39 37.01 15.52 3.70
CA ASN A 39 38.20 14.67 3.82
C ASN A 39 38.39 14.23 5.26
N LYS A 40 38.27 12.92 5.52
CA LYS A 40 38.54 12.30 6.83
C LYS A 40 37.72 12.92 7.97
N ASN A 41 36.45 13.20 7.71
CA ASN A 41 35.51 13.61 8.74
C ASN A 41 35.33 12.49 9.77
N LYS A 42 35.26 12.89 11.03
CA LYS A 42 35.07 11.99 12.17
C LYS A 42 34.22 12.56 13.30
N GLY A 43 33.93 13.86 13.26
CA GLY A 43 33.06 14.51 14.24
C GLY A 43 31.60 14.55 13.79
N LEU A 44 30.80 15.24 14.61
CA LEU A 44 29.36 15.40 14.42
C LEU A 44 29.04 16.69 13.64
N VAL A 45 28.12 16.55 12.69
CA VAL A 45 27.47 17.68 12.02
C VAL A 45 25.97 17.60 12.24
N GLY A 46 25.41 18.64 12.87
CA GLY A 46 23.99 18.77 13.11
C GLY A 46 23.36 19.93 12.33
N PHE A 47 22.09 19.78 11.99
CA PHE A 47 21.25 20.83 11.40
C PHE A 47 20.09 21.13 12.36
N TYR A 48 19.95 22.41 12.74
CA TYR A 48 19.06 22.82 13.83
C TYR A 48 18.25 24.07 13.46
N SER A 49 16.92 23.94 13.41
CA SER A 49 16.02 25.07 13.14
C SER A 49 14.60 24.77 13.65
N PHE A 50 13.92 25.77 14.21
CA PHE A 50 12.57 25.61 14.79
C PHE A 50 11.48 26.34 14.00
N ASP A 51 11.86 27.23 13.08
CA ASP A 51 10.94 28.18 12.44
C ASP A 51 11.05 28.24 10.91
N LYS A 52 12.12 27.68 10.34
CA LYS A 52 12.36 27.65 8.90
C LYS A 52 12.90 26.28 8.45
N PRO A 53 12.63 25.88 7.19
CA PRO A 53 13.34 24.79 6.57
C PRO A 53 14.82 25.12 6.44
N LEU A 54 15.65 24.08 6.32
CA LEU A 54 17.06 24.21 5.94
C LEU A 54 17.32 23.40 4.67
N THR A 55 18.30 23.81 3.87
CA THR A 55 18.70 23.08 2.66
C THR A 55 20.19 22.74 2.65
N ILE A 56 20.52 21.51 2.24
CA ILE A 56 21.86 21.09 1.85
C ILE A 56 21.92 21.00 0.32
N SER A 57 22.73 21.85 -0.30
CA SER A 57 22.88 21.91 -1.76
C SER A 57 24.34 22.14 -2.18
N GLY A 58 24.58 22.45 -3.45
CA GLY A 58 25.92 22.69 -4.02
C GLY A 58 26.29 21.73 -5.17
N ALA A 59 27.57 21.68 -5.54
CA ALA A 59 28.07 20.86 -6.64
C ALA A 59 28.82 19.60 -6.18
N SER A 60 28.95 19.36 -4.87
CA SER A 60 29.69 18.23 -4.32
C SER A 60 28.92 17.57 -3.20
N ASN A 61 28.87 16.24 -3.23
CA ASN A 61 28.18 15.43 -2.23
C ASN A 61 28.91 15.53 -0.88
N PRO A 62 28.28 16.09 0.18
CA PRO A 62 28.84 16.06 1.50
C PRO A 62 28.86 14.64 2.05
N VAL A 63 29.88 14.32 2.83
CA VAL A 63 29.99 13.05 3.56
C VAL A 63 30.23 13.38 5.03
N PHE A 64 29.27 13.04 5.88
CA PHE A 64 29.32 13.23 7.32
C PHE A 64 29.65 11.93 8.02
N TYR A 65 30.39 12.03 9.13
CA TYR A 65 30.68 10.86 9.96
C TYR A 65 29.48 10.59 10.86
N ASP A 66 29.23 11.50 11.79
CA ASP A 66 27.97 11.59 12.53
C ASP A 66 27.13 12.76 12.02
N PHE A 67 25.85 12.52 11.84
CA PHE A 67 24.88 13.44 11.28
C PHE A 67 23.66 13.54 12.19
N GLU A 68 23.15 14.74 12.42
CA GLU A 68 21.99 14.97 13.29
C GLU A 68 21.04 15.99 12.66
N VAL A 69 19.73 15.72 12.73
CA VAL A 69 18.69 16.59 12.17
C VAL A 69 17.64 16.89 13.22
N ALA A 70 17.52 18.17 13.55
CA ALA A 70 16.44 18.73 14.35
C ALA A 70 15.92 20.01 13.68
N VAL A 71 15.14 19.82 12.62
CA VAL A 71 14.63 20.91 11.76
C VAL A 71 13.10 20.80 11.69
N ASP A 72 12.37 21.55 12.52
CA ASP A 72 10.90 21.41 12.67
C ASP A 72 10.10 21.63 11.36
N ASN A 73 10.69 22.29 10.36
CA ASN A 73 10.10 22.51 9.04
C ASN A 73 10.91 21.82 7.93
N ASP A 74 11.49 20.67 8.25
CA ASP A 74 12.21 19.76 7.36
C ASP A 74 13.57 20.24 6.84
N LEU A 75 14.46 19.25 6.65
CA LEU A 75 15.76 19.41 6.02
C LEU A 75 15.72 18.92 4.58
N TYR A 76 15.80 19.85 3.63
CA TYR A 76 15.82 19.55 2.21
C TYR A 76 17.23 19.19 1.75
N ILE A 77 17.33 18.15 0.96
CA ILE A 77 18.56 17.66 0.36
C ILE A 77 18.44 17.78 -1.16
N ASP A 78 19.31 18.59 -1.78
CA ASP A 78 19.35 18.82 -3.24
C ASP A 78 20.46 18.01 -3.95
N ASN A 79 21.32 17.32 -3.20
CA ASN A 79 22.39 16.44 -3.69
C ASN A 79 22.47 15.16 -2.85
N THR A 80 23.33 14.20 -3.16
CA THR A 80 23.52 13.06 -2.25
C THR A 80 24.26 13.46 -0.96
N VAL A 81 23.75 13.05 0.21
CA VAL A 81 24.46 13.15 1.50
C VAL A 81 24.92 11.76 1.94
N GLY A 82 26.21 11.56 2.16
CA GLY A 82 26.76 10.30 2.65
C GLY A 82 26.91 10.27 4.18
N ILE A 83 26.55 9.16 4.83
CA ILE A 83 26.65 8.93 6.27
C ILE A 83 27.65 7.79 6.52
N GLN A 84 28.68 8.03 7.34
CA GLN A 84 29.72 7.01 7.60
C GLN A 84 29.54 6.27 8.93
N ASN A 85 28.85 6.83 9.92
CA ASN A 85 28.65 6.22 11.23
C ASN A 85 27.19 6.28 11.69
N ASN A 86 26.69 7.43 12.17
CA ASN A 86 25.31 7.56 12.65
C ASN A 86 24.55 8.71 11.97
N ALA A 87 23.27 8.50 11.68
CA ALA A 87 22.31 9.57 11.44
C ALA A 87 21.26 9.60 12.57
N ASN A 88 21.15 10.71 13.27
CA ASN A 88 20.18 10.89 14.34
C ASN A 88 19.02 11.79 13.89
N PHE A 89 17.82 11.21 13.81
CA PHE A 89 16.58 11.91 13.53
C PHE A 89 15.99 12.41 14.87
N ILE A 90 15.72 13.70 14.99
CA ILE A 90 15.17 14.31 16.23
C ILE A 90 13.83 14.98 15.97
N THR A 91 13.72 15.79 14.92
CA THR A 91 12.46 16.46 14.52
C THR A 91 12.56 16.91 13.07
N GLY A 92 11.43 16.79 12.37
CA GLY A 92 11.28 17.07 10.95
C GLY A 92 11.87 16.00 10.04
N ASP A 93 11.35 15.97 8.82
CA ASP A 93 11.78 15.01 7.83
C ASP A 93 13.07 15.45 7.14
N ILE A 94 13.83 14.47 6.67
CA ILE A 94 14.84 14.66 5.64
C ILE A 94 14.15 14.48 4.29
N VAL A 95 13.99 15.56 3.55
CA VAL A 95 13.28 15.55 2.27
C VAL A 95 14.26 15.40 1.12
N THR A 96 14.03 14.39 0.29
CA THR A 96 14.85 14.09 -0.90
C THR A 96 13.96 13.92 -2.13
N SER A 97 14.52 14.07 -3.33
CA SER A 97 13.70 14.10 -4.55
C SER A 97 13.16 12.73 -4.92
N ARG A 98 11.83 12.63 -5.10
CA ARG A 98 11.16 11.44 -5.65
C ARG A 98 11.28 11.30 -7.17
N VAL A 99 11.71 12.37 -7.85
CA VAL A 99 11.91 12.42 -9.31
C VAL A 99 13.38 12.17 -9.66
N ALA A 100 14.30 12.79 -8.91
CA ALA A 100 15.74 12.67 -9.07
C ALA A 100 16.31 11.73 -8.00
N SER A 101 16.11 10.43 -8.16
CA SER A 101 16.45 9.39 -7.16
C SER A 101 17.94 9.31 -6.77
N GLU A 102 18.83 9.93 -7.53
CA GLU A 102 20.24 10.15 -7.19
C GLU A 102 20.45 11.15 -6.05
N VAL A 103 19.44 12.01 -5.79
CA VAL A 103 19.37 12.87 -4.62
C VAL A 103 18.77 12.07 -3.48
N ASN A 104 19.63 11.64 -2.56
CA ASN A 104 19.25 10.78 -1.44
C ASN A 104 20.19 10.95 -0.25
N ILE A 105 19.80 10.37 0.89
CA ILE A 105 20.71 10.11 2.01
C ILE A 105 21.26 8.69 1.90
N ASN A 106 22.58 8.53 1.86
CA ASN A 106 23.27 7.27 1.61
C ASN A 106 24.03 6.78 2.84
N PHE A 107 23.60 5.66 3.39
CA PHE A 107 24.22 4.98 4.53
C PHE A 107 25.37 4.06 4.07
N LEU A 108 26.60 4.43 4.42
CA LEU A 108 27.83 3.80 3.94
C LEU A 108 28.36 2.75 4.92
N ASN A 109 28.83 1.61 4.40
CA ASN A 109 29.51 0.55 5.15
C ASN A 109 28.66 0.05 6.34
N ASP A 110 29.13 0.25 7.58
CA ASP A 110 28.43 -0.20 8.80
C ASP A 110 27.57 0.90 9.44
N SER A 111 27.31 2.02 8.75
CA SER A 111 26.54 3.13 9.32
C SER A 111 25.12 2.74 9.70
N PHE A 112 24.57 3.38 10.73
CA PHE A 112 23.20 3.16 11.21
C PHE A 112 22.48 4.48 11.39
N TYR A 113 21.24 4.41 11.85
CA TYR A 113 20.48 5.58 12.28
C TYR A 113 19.70 5.30 13.56
N THR A 114 19.23 6.37 14.19
CA THR A 114 18.36 6.33 15.37
C THR A 114 17.31 7.44 15.31
N GLY A 115 16.19 7.24 16.00
CA GLY A 115 15.20 8.29 16.25
C GLY A 115 14.21 8.52 15.12
N ASP A 116 14.09 7.56 14.19
CA ASP A 116 13.07 7.62 13.16
C ASP A 116 11.67 7.46 13.76
N GLU A 117 10.76 8.31 13.32
CA GLU A 117 9.35 8.28 13.73
C GLU A 117 8.46 8.87 12.62
N ASN A 118 7.15 8.87 12.85
CA ASN A 118 6.17 9.39 11.91
C ASN A 118 6.43 10.82 11.42
N LEU A 119 7.05 11.67 12.25
CA LEU A 119 7.37 13.08 11.95
C LEU A 119 8.88 13.35 11.85
N ALA A 120 9.72 12.31 11.84
CA ALA A 120 11.15 12.43 11.62
C ALA A 120 11.66 11.19 10.88
N LYS A 121 11.64 11.24 9.55
CA LYS A 121 12.10 10.14 8.68
C LYS A 121 12.66 10.71 7.38
N VAL A 122 12.94 9.86 6.40
CA VAL A 122 13.24 10.28 5.03
C VAL A 122 11.95 10.31 4.21
N ASP A 123 11.51 11.50 3.81
CA ASP A 123 10.47 11.66 2.78
C ASP A 123 11.15 11.77 1.40
N GLY A 124 11.24 10.63 0.71
CA GLY A 124 11.91 10.48 -0.57
C GLY A 124 12.82 9.24 -0.59
N TYR A 125 13.98 9.35 -1.26
CA TYR A 125 14.94 8.25 -1.36
C TYR A 125 15.97 8.25 -0.22
N ALA A 126 16.10 7.09 0.40
CA ALA A 126 17.28 6.69 1.15
C ALA A 126 18.04 5.62 0.38
N ALA A 127 19.36 5.55 0.58
CA ALA A 127 20.26 4.62 -0.09
C ALA A 127 21.20 3.94 0.91
N ILE A 128 21.75 2.80 0.50
CA ILE A 128 22.80 2.08 1.20
C ILE A 128 23.95 1.78 0.25
N SER A 129 25.17 1.75 0.78
CA SER A 129 26.35 1.29 0.05
C SER A 129 27.17 0.36 0.93
N LYS A 130 27.60 -0.77 0.36
CA LYS A 130 28.42 -1.79 1.04
C LYS A 130 27.71 -2.45 2.24
N LYS A 131 26.42 -2.72 2.10
CA LYS A 131 25.55 -3.34 3.11
C LYS A 131 24.78 -4.51 2.52
N SER A 132 24.71 -5.64 3.22
CA SER A 132 23.80 -6.74 2.86
C SER A 132 22.43 -6.62 3.52
N GLU A 133 22.35 -5.97 4.68
CA GLU A 133 21.12 -5.83 5.45
C GLU A 133 20.93 -4.37 5.87
N PHE A 134 19.69 -3.88 5.76
CA PHE A 134 19.32 -2.55 6.21
C PHE A 134 17.79 -2.39 6.29
N THR A 135 17.34 -1.48 7.14
CA THR A 135 15.95 -1.01 7.14
C THR A 135 15.97 0.44 6.69
N PHE A 136 15.30 0.78 5.59
CA PHE A 136 15.24 2.16 5.11
C PHE A 136 14.28 2.97 6.01
N PRO A 137 14.71 4.10 6.62
CA PRO A 137 13.86 4.95 7.45
C PRO A 137 13.01 5.88 6.58
N ILE A 138 12.20 5.30 5.70
CA ILE A 138 11.43 6.03 4.67
C ILE A 138 9.96 6.14 5.06
N GLY A 139 9.32 7.19 4.57
CA GLY A 139 7.89 7.43 4.77
C GLY A 139 7.38 8.59 3.92
N GLN A 140 6.16 9.01 4.18
CA GLN A 140 5.55 10.16 3.52
C GLN A 140 4.45 10.71 4.44
N PHE A 141 4.26 12.03 4.44
CA PHE A 141 3.34 12.71 5.35
C PHE A 141 3.65 12.37 6.82
N ASP A 142 2.66 12.07 7.64
CA ASP A 142 2.78 11.70 9.05
C ASP A 142 2.95 10.19 9.27
N LYS A 143 3.53 9.48 8.30
CA LYS A 143 3.64 8.02 8.32
C LYS A 143 5.03 7.53 7.97
N ILE A 144 5.62 6.75 8.87
CA ILE A 144 6.80 5.94 8.56
C ILE A 144 6.38 4.57 8.01
N ARG A 145 7.03 4.15 6.93
CA ARG A 145 6.78 2.90 6.23
C ARG A 145 8.10 2.24 5.87
N PRO A 146 8.82 1.72 6.88
CA PRO A 146 10.15 1.19 6.68
C PRO A 146 10.10 -0.02 5.76
N LEU A 147 11.12 -0.13 4.91
CA LEU A 147 11.38 -1.33 4.11
C LEU A 147 12.67 -1.95 4.61
N SER A 148 12.63 -3.23 4.98
CA SER A 148 13.87 -3.96 5.30
C SER A 148 14.32 -4.80 4.12
N ILE A 149 15.61 -4.73 3.79
CA ILE A 149 16.26 -5.56 2.77
C ILE A 149 17.27 -6.48 3.45
N ALA A 150 17.26 -7.77 3.07
CA ALA A 150 18.24 -8.76 3.46
C ALA A 150 18.75 -9.49 2.22
N SER A 151 19.93 -9.08 1.76
CA SER A 151 20.56 -9.53 0.52
C SER A 151 21.53 -10.68 0.75
N VAL A 152 21.65 -11.58 -0.23
CA VAL A 152 22.57 -12.73 -0.16
C VAL A 152 24.05 -12.35 -0.12
N SER A 153 24.37 -11.11 -0.51
CA SER A 153 25.70 -10.51 -0.41
C SER A 153 25.59 -9.01 -0.21
N SER A 154 26.71 -8.34 0.07
CA SER A 154 26.76 -6.88 0.17
C SER A 154 26.27 -6.22 -1.13
N ASN A 155 25.35 -5.28 -1.01
CA ASN A 155 24.98 -4.36 -2.08
C ASN A 155 26.09 -3.34 -2.27
N ASP A 156 26.59 -3.19 -3.49
CA ASP A 156 27.46 -2.05 -3.82
C ASP A 156 26.69 -0.74 -3.69
N TYR A 157 25.42 -0.77 -4.09
CA TYR A 157 24.46 0.30 -3.95
C TYR A 157 23.05 -0.28 -3.99
N ALA A 158 22.16 0.22 -3.12
CA ALA A 158 20.72 0.00 -3.22
C ALA A 158 19.99 1.24 -2.68
N LYS A 159 18.77 1.50 -3.15
CA LYS A 159 17.98 2.66 -2.70
C LYS A 159 16.50 2.33 -2.66
N SER A 160 15.77 3.03 -1.80
CA SER A 160 14.33 2.86 -1.68
C SER A 160 13.61 4.16 -1.35
N ALA A 161 12.37 4.26 -1.81
CA ALA A 161 11.43 5.32 -1.47
C ALA A 161 10.02 4.71 -1.32
N TYR A 162 9.24 5.25 -0.39
CA TYR A 162 7.88 4.81 -0.09
C TYR A 162 6.86 5.82 -0.62
N TYR A 163 5.76 5.36 -1.22
CA TYR A 163 4.72 6.21 -1.80
C TYR A 163 3.37 5.86 -1.20
N TYR A 164 2.72 6.85 -0.58
CA TYR A 164 1.34 6.75 -0.08
C TYR A 164 0.35 7.21 -1.15
N GLU A 165 0.25 6.45 -2.23
CA GLU A 165 -0.64 6.74 -3.34
C GLU A 165 -0.99 5.46 -4.11
N ASP A 166 -2.00 5.57 -4.97
CA ASP A 166 -2.48 4.47 -5.80
C ASP A 166 -1.48 4.15 -6.95
N PRO A 167 -0.94 2.92 -7.05
CA PRO A 167 -0.06 2.49 -8.14
C PRO A 167 -0.73 2.54 -9.52
N ASN A 168 -2.06 2.63 -9.62
CA ASN A 168 -2.76 2.87 -10.87
C ASN A 168 -2.57 4.32 -11.38
N THR A 169 -2.31 5.28 -10.49
CA THR A 169 -2.12 6.71 -10.83
C THR A 169 -0.94 7.31 -10.06
N PRO A 170 0.28 6.79 -10.27
CA PRO A 170 1.44 7.23 -9.51
C PRO A 170 1.85 8.65 -9.92
N SER A 171 2.29 9.46 -8.96
CA SER A 171 2.53 10.90 -9.15
C SER A 171 3.82 11.23 -9.89
N VAL A 172 4.85 10.40 -9.73
CA VAL A 172 6.20 10.66 -10.28
C VAL A 172 6.61 9.70 -11.39
N PHE A 173 5.90 8.59 -11.55
CA PHE A 173 6.22 7.58 -12.55
C PHE A 173 5.57 7.97 -13.89
N GLY A 174 6.31 7.80 -14.99
CA GLY A 174 5.80 8.07 -16.34
C GLY A 174 4.84 7.01 -16.88
N THR A 175 4.36 6.11 -16.02
CA THR A 175 3.52 4.94 -16.35
C THR A 175 2.52 4.67 -15.23
N SER A 176 1.51 3.86 -15.53
CA SER A 176 0.58 3.29 -14.55
C SER A 176 0.92 1.81 -14.31
N PHE A 177 0.70 1.33 -13.09
CA PHE A 177 0.91 -0.06 -12.68
C PHE A 177 -0.43 -0.73 -12.40
N SER A 178 -1.21 -0.96 -13.47
CA SER A 178 -2.61 -1.38 -13.35
C SER A 178 -2.78 -2.62 -12.48
N THR A 179 -3.53 -2.52 -11.38
CA THR A 179 -3.82 -3.61 -10.43
C THR A 179 -4.67 -4.73 -11.06
N PHE A 180 -5.24 -4.50 -12.23
CA PHE A 180 -5.95 -5.50 -13.03
C PHE A 180 -5.03 -6.40 -13.87
N ILE A 181 -3.77 -6.02 -14.09
CA ILE A 181 -2.81 -6.78 -14.90
C ILE A 181 -1.95 -7.62 -13.96
N LYS A 182 -2.37 -8.86 -13.73
CA LYS A 182 -1.83 -9.76 -12.69
C LYS A 182 -1.66 -11.17 -13.22
N GLU A 183 -0.68 -11.90 -12.68
CA GLU A 183 -0.31 -13.24 -13.18
C GLU A 183 -1.42 -14.29 -13.01
N ASN A 184 -2.37 -14.06 -12.10
CA ASN A 184 -3.55 -14.88 -11.90
C ASN A 184 -4.71 -14.05 -11.31
N GLU A 185 -5.95 -14.53 -11.48
CA GLU A 185 -7.15 -13.80 -11.05
C GLU A 185 -7.31 -13.72 -9.53
N THR A 186 -6.71 -14.65 -8.79
CA THR A 186 -6.75 -14.67 -7.32
C THR A 186 -5.80 -13.66 -6.68
N LEU A 187 -4.82 -13.11 -7.39
CA LEU A 187 -3.89 -12.15 -6.81
C LEU A 187 -4.61 -10.81 -6.56
N SER A 188 -4.57 -10.33 -5.32
CA SER A 188 -4.98 -8.97 -4.95
C SER A 188 -3.76 -8.08 -4.75
N ILE A 189 -3.88 -6.80 -5.11
CA ILE A 189 -2.79 -5.82 -5.08
C ILE A 189 -3.30 -4.58 -4.34
N SER A 190 -2.48 -4.03 -3.44
CA SER A 190 -2.81 -2.78 -2.75
C SER A 190 -2.92 -1.60 -3.71
N GLU A 191 -3.97 -0.80 -3.52
CA GLU A 191 -4.20 0.48 -4.20
C GLU A 191 -3.89 1.68 -3.29
N TYR A 192 -3.30 1.43 -2.11
CA TYR A 192 -3.12 2.46 -1.08
C TYR A 192 -1.68 2.96 -0.98
N GLU A 193 -0.72 2.10 -1.27
CA GLU A 193 0.70 2.40 -1.09
C GLU A 193 1.58 1.46 -1.90
N PHE A 194 2.81 1.89 -2.15
CA PHE A 194 3.85 1.03 -2.73
C PHE A 194 5.25 1.54 -2.40
N TRP A 195 6.25 0.69 -2.63
CA TRP A 195 7.66 1.01 -2.49
C TRP A 195 8.35 0.87 -3.82
N HIS A 196 9.28 1.79 -4.10
CA HIS A 196 10.31 1.57 -5.11
C HIS A 196 11.57 1.09 -4.41
N LEU A 197 12.17 0.01 -4.90
CA LEU A 197 13.40 -0.56 -4.37
C LEU A 197 14.31 -0.97 -5.53
N GLU A 198 15.49 -0.38 -5.61
CA GLU A 198 16.52 -0.77 -6.57
C GLU A 198 17.67 -1.49 -5.87
N SER A 199 17.94 -2.72 -6.30
CA SER A 199 19.13 -3.51 -5.98
C SER A 199 19.30 -4.60 -7.04
N THR A 200 20.56 -4.85 -7.42
CA THR A 200 20.94 -5.93 -8.34
C THR A 200 21.32 -7.23 -7.62
N ILE A 201 21.27 -7.25 -6.28
CA ILE A 201 21.61 -8.42 -5.47
C ILE A 201 20.31 -9.14 -5.08
N PRO A 202 20.24 -10.48 -5.26
CA PRO A 202 19.12 -11.27 -4.75
C PRO A 202 18.87 -11.00 -3.26
N SER A 203 17.64 -10.69 -2.91
CA SER A 203 17.26 -10.20 -1.59
C SER A 203 15.89 -10.69 -1.17
N LYS A 204 15.71 -10.87 0.14
CA LYS A 204 14.40 -10.86 0.77
C LYS A 204 14.06 -9.44 1.20
N VAL A 205 12.80 -9.07 1.09
CA VAL A 205 12.31 -7.75 1.46
C VAL A 205 11.18 -7.90 2.46
N THR A 206 11.20 -7.11 3.53
CA THR A 206 10.12 -7.04 4.52
C THR A 206 9.41 -5.71 4.38
N LEU A 207 8.10 -5.77 4.13
CA LEU A 207 7.19 -4.62 4.10
C LEU A 207 6.35 -4.63 5.37
N THR A 208 6.01 -3.44 5.87
CA THR A 208 5.14 -3.25 7.03
C THR A 208 3.82 -2.59 6.62
N TRP A 209 2.75 -2.84 7.37
CA TRP A 209 1.47 -2.17 7.21
C TRP A 209 0.91 -1.65 8.54
N ASP A 210 -0.04 -0.73 8.45
CA ASP A 210 -0.90 -0.31 9.56
C ASP A 210 -2.39 -0.32 9.17
N GLU A 211 -3.25 0.22 10.01
CA GLU A 211 -4.70 0.27 9.83
C GLU A 211 -5.11 0.92 8.49
N GLU A 212 -4.36 1.92 8.03
CA GLU A 212 -4.66 2.65 6.79
C GLU A 212 -4.21 1.91 5.53
N SER A 213 -3.38 0.86 5.67
CA SER A 213 -3.03 -0.03 4.55
C SER A 213 -4.17 -0.95 4.14
N ASN A 214 -5.23 -1.05 4.94
CA ASN A 214 -6.39 -1.91 4.72
C ASN A 214 -6.00 -3.38 4.45
N ALA A 215 -5.07 -3.92 5.25
CA ALA A 215 -4.49 -5.24 5.03
C ALA A 215 -5.52 -6.39 5.03
N TYR A 216 -6.68 -6.18 5.67
CA TYR A 216 -7.81 -7.12 5.69
C TYR A 216 -8.44 -7.38 4.31
N LEU A 217 -8.13 -6.55 3.30
CA LEU A 217 -8.59 -6.74 1.92
C LEU A 217 -7.79 -7.80 1.14
N PHE A 218 -6.69 -8.29 1.72
CA PHE A 218 -5.73 -9.16 1.05
C PHE A 218 -5.78 -10.62 1.54
N GLY A 219 -6.80 -10.99 2.32
CA GLY A 219 -7.04 -12.37 2.72
C GLY A 219 -7.90 -12.48 3.98
N GLU A 220 -8.42 -13.67 4.24
CA GLU A 220 -9.13 -14.02 5.47
C GLU A 220 -8.19 -14.14 6.68
N THR A 221 -6.94 -14.53 6.41
CA THR A 221 -5.86 -14.66 7.40
C THR A 221 -4.65 -13.82 7.01
N ILE A 222 -3.84 -13.41 7.99
CA ILE A 222 -2.61 -12.65 7.68
C ILE A 222 -1.59 -13.50 6.91
N GLU A 223 -1.69 -14.83 7.02
CA GLU A 223 -0.88 -15.80 6.28
C GLU A 223 -1.07 -15.73 4.76
N GLU A 224 -2.17 -15.16 4.28
CA GLU A 224 -2.42 -14.94 2.85
C GLU A 224 -1.82 -13.63 2.30
N ILE A 225 -1.52 -12.68 3.20
CA ILE A 225 -0.83 -11.44 2.83
C ILE A 225 0.54 -11.82 2.28
N LYS A 226 0.94 -11.16 1.20
CA LYS A 226 2.20 -11.43 0.49
C LYS A 226 2.81 -10.15 -0.03
N VAL A 227 4.09 -10.21 -0.37
CA VAL A 227 4.73 -9.17 -1.17
C VAL A 227 4.39 -9.45 -2.64
N VAL A 228 3.99 -8.42 -3.37
CA VAL A 228 3.77 -8.47 -4.82
C VAL A 228 4.62 -7.43 -5.51
N GLY A 229 5.03 -7.70 -6.75
CA GLY A 229 5.87 -6.79 -7.53
C GLY A 229 5.40 -6.63 -8.96
N TRP A 230 5.50 -5.41 -9.49
CA TRP A 230 5.25 -5.13 -10.90
C TRP A 230 6.50 -5.46 -11.74
N SER A 231 6.45 -6.54 -12.51
CA SER A 231 7.57 -6.99 -13.35
C SER A 231 7.97 -5.91 -14.35
N ALA A 232 9.23 -5.48 -14.31
CA ALA A 232 9.75 -4.46 -15.21
C ALA A 232 9.78 -4.92 -16.67
N ILE A 233 9.83 -6.23 -16.92
CA ILE A 233 9.87 -6.83 -18.25
C ILE A 233 8.46 -7.13 -18.75
N ASP A 234 7.69 -7.89 -17.96
CA ASP A 234 6.42 -8.46 -18.41
C ASP A 234 5.25 -7.49 -18.21
N LYS A 235 5.43 -6.42 -17.42
CA LYS A 235 4.41 -5.41 -17.10
C LYS A 235 3.16 -6.05 -16.50
N ILE A 236 3.37 -6.88 -15.50
CA ILE A 236 2.35 -7.66 -14.78
C ILE A 236 2.72 -7.76 -13.31
N TRP A 237 1.71 -7.77 -12.43
CA TRP A 237 1.89 -8.06 -11.01
C TRP A 237 2.17 -9.55 -10.78
N VAL A 238 3.21 -9.84 -10.01
CA VAL A 238 3.72 -11.18 -9.69
C VAL A 238 3.76 -11.38 -8.17
N ASP A 239 3.39 -12.58 -7.71
CA ASP A 239 3.54 -13.02 -6.31
C ASP A 239 5.02 -13.20 -5.96
N LEU A 240 5.55 -12.31 -5.10
CA LEU A 240 6.91 -12.41 -4.55
C LEU A 240 6.95 -13.21 -3.24
N GLY A 241 5.81 -13.68 -2.77
CA GLY A 241 5.66 -14.63 -1.68
C GLY A 241 5.55 -14.01 -0.30
N ASN A 242 5.36 -14.92 0.65
CA ASN A 242 5.33 -14.71 2.08
C ASN A 242 6.17 -15.83 2.72
N THR A 243 7.39 -15.51 3.15
CA THR A 243 8.26 -16.43 3.89
C THR A 243 8.19 -16.24 5.41
N ASN A 244 7.67 -15.10 5.85
CA ASN A 244 7.39 -14.79 7.24
C ASN A 244 6.32 -13.70 7.27
N VAL A 245 5.35 -13.84 8.18
CA VAL A 245 4.34 -12.82 8.43
C VAL A 245 4.12 -12.70 9.94
N GLU A 246 4.00 -11.47 10.42
CA GLU A 246 3.87 -11.17 11.85
C GLU A 246 2.84 -10.08 12.06
N GLY A 247 2.18 -10.09 13.23
CA GLY A 247 1.24 -9.05 13.65
C GLY A 247 -0.23 -9.45 13.48
N ASN A 248 -1.04 -8.53 12.98
CA ASN A 248 -2.46 -8.68 12.69
C ASN A 248 -2.86 -7.71 11.55
N PHE A 249 -4.13 -7.69 11.14
CA PHE A 249 -4.58 -6.80 10.06
C PHE A 249 -4.46 -5.30 10.32
N ALA A 250 -4.44 -4.88 11.59
CA ALA A 250 -4.24 -3.48 11.96
C ALA A 250 -2.76 -3.09 11.95
N TYR A 251 -1.84 -3.99 12.30
CA TYR A 251 -0.40 -3.72 12.31
C TYR A 251 0.38 -5.01 12.09
N GLY A 252 1.29 -5.02 11.12
CA GLY A 252 2.11 -6.19 10.88
C GLY A 252 3.18 -6.02 9.81
N SER A 253 3.81 -7.13 9.46
CA SER A 253 4.86 -7.18 8.44
C SER A 253 4.84 -8.49 7.67
N VAL A 254 5.29 -8.45 6.42
CA VAL A 254 5.40 -9.61 5.54
C VAL A 254 6.76 -9.60 4.84
N THR A 255 7.42 -10.76 4.80
CA THR A 255 8.72 -10.96 4.16
C THR A 255 8.57 -11.75 2.87
N SER A 256 9.11 -11.25 1.76
CA SER A 256 9.08 -11.92 0.46
C SER A 256 9.93 -13.21 0.42
N LYS A 257 9.78 -13.99 -0.65
CA LYS A 257 10.81 -14.90 -1.14
C LYS A 257 12.01 -14.10 -1.66
N GLU A 258 13.10 -14.78 -1.96
CA GLU A 258 14.25 -14.15 -2.59
C GLU A 258 13.95 -13.77 -4.04
N PHE A 259 14.25 -12.53 -4.42
CA PHE A 259 14.15 -12.01 -5.79
C PHE A 259 15.21 -10.93 -6.02
N ILE A 260 15.41 -10.48 -7.26
CA ILE A 260 16.27 -9.33 -7.57
C ILE A 260 15.38 -8.08 -7.58
N PRO A 261 15.55 -7.11 -6.65
CA PRO A 261 14.65 -5.96 -6.58
C PRO A 261 14.53 -5.16 -7.87
N SER A 262 15.64 -4.94 -8.57
CA SER A 262 15.65 -4.19 -9.84
C SER A 262 14.99 -4.90 -11.04
N ASP A 263 14.51 -6.15 -10.88
CA ASP A 263 13.65 -6.78 -11.89
C ASP A 263 12.18 -6.29 -11.79
N TYR A 264 11.86 -5.49 -10.77
CA TYR A 264 10.53 -4.95 -10.50
C TYR A 264 10.59 -3.42 -10.41
N GLU A 265 9.61 -2.73 -11.00
CA GLU A 265 9.56 -1.26 -10.93
C GLU A 265 9.06 -0.76 -9.58
N ILE A 266 8.09 -1.46 -9.00
CA ILE A 266 7.57 -1.21 -7.66
C ILE A 266 7.16 -2.52 -7.02
N ILE A 267 7.11 -2.52 -5.70
CA ILE A 267 6.56 -3.60 -4.88
C ILE A 267 5.53 -3.04 -3.90
N THR A 268 4.56 -3.87 -3.51
CA THR A 268 3.59 -3.50 -2.48
C THR A 268 3.12 -4.75 -1.74
N ILE A 269 2.25 -4.57 -0.75
CA ILE A 269 1.49 -5.67 -0.14
C ILE A 269 0.34 -6.06 -1.06
N GLY A 270 0.05 -7.35 -1.08
CA GLY A 270 -1.10 -7.92 -1.75
C GLY A 270 -1.49 -9.20 -1.05
N GLY A 271 -2.25 -10.05 -1.71
CA GLY A 271 -2.70 -11.29 -1.12
C GLY A 271 -3.53 -12.14 -2.05
N ASN A 272 -4.45 -12.90 -1.47
CA ASN A 272 -5.44 -13.64 -2.23
C ASN A 272 -6.79 -12.92 -2.15
N SER A 273 -7.47 -12.82 -3.28
CA SER A 273 -8.82 -12.31 -3.36
C SER A 273 -9.78 -13.49 -3.28
N ASP A 274 -10.39 -13.67 -2.11
CA ASP A 274 -11.36 -14.76 -1.86
C ASP A 274 -12.75 -14.51 -2.46
N ILE A 275 -12.86 -13.52 -3.35
CA ILE A 275 -14.09 -13.30 -4.15
C ILE A 275 -14.44 -14.57 -4.93
N LEU A 276 -13.45 -15.38 -5.32
CA LEU A 276 -13.68 -16.64 -6.03
C LEU A 276 -14.03 -17.82 -5.09
N GLU A 277 -13.43 -17.94 -3.91
CA GLU A 277 -13.76 -19.02 -2.96
C GLU A 277 -15.15 -18.86 -2.33
N THR A 278 -15.59 -17.62 -2.09
CA THR A 278 -16.97 -17.36 -1.64
C THR A 278 -18.02 -17.57 -2.73
N LEU A 279 -17.66 -17.44 -4.02
CA LEU A 279 -18.55 -17.75 -5.14
C LEU A 279 -18.66 -19.25 -5.44
N ASP A 280 -17.59 -20.02 -5.29
CA ASP A 280 -17.62 -21.47 -5.49
C ASP A 280 -18.52 -22.19 -4.46
N ASN A 281 -18.75 -21.57 -3.29
CA ASN A 281 -19.67 -22.08 -2.25
C ASN A 281 -21.11 -21.57 -2.38
N ILE A 282 -21.40 -20.64 -3.30
CA ILE A 282 -22.76 -20.14 -3.54
C ILE A 282 -23.22 -20.60 -4.93
N THR A 283 -24.03 -21.65 -4.97
CA THR A 283 -24.59 -22.15 -6.22
C THR A 283 -25.70 -21.21 -6.71
N LEU A 284 -25.38 -20.39 -7.72
CA LEU A 284 -26.33 -19.46 -8.34
C LEU A 284 -26.79 -20.01 -9.69
N ASP A 285 -27.89 -20.74 -9.64
CA ASP A 285 -28.44 -21.50 -10.77
C ASP A 285 -29.84 -21.02 -11.19
N ASN A 286 -30.46 -21.76 -12.10
CA ASN A 286 -31.88 -21.58 -12.40
C ASN A 286 -32.74 -22.49 -11.52
N TYR A 287 -33.77 -21.91 -10.91
CA TYR A 287 -34.53 -22.59 -9.87
C TYR A 287 -35.90 -23.09 -10.36
N TYR A 288 -36.40 -24.14 -9.72
CA TYR A 288 -37.74 -24.66 -9.91
C TYR A 288 -38.45 -24.71 -8.55
N MET A 289 -39.63 -24.09 -8.45
CA MET A 289 -40.39 -23.99 -7.20
C MET A 289 -41.79 -24.62 -7.33
N THR A 290 -42.17 -25.38 -6.31
CA THR A 290 -43.48 -26.02 -6.12
C THR A 290 -44.00 -25.78 -4.70
N PRO A 291 -44.46 -24.57 -4.34
CA PRO A 291 -44.92 -24.26 -2.98
C PRO A 291 -46.26 -24.95 -2.66
N ASN A 292 -46.20 -26.25 -2.33
CA ASN A 292 -47.35 -27.10 -2.03
C ASN A 292 -47.35 -27.61 -0.57
N GLY A 293 -46.30 -27.30 0.19
CA GLY A 293 -46.15 -27.68 1.60
C GLY A 293 -45.74 -29.13 1.81
N ASP A 294 -45.19 -29.80 0.79
CA ASP A 294 -44.65 -31.17 0.91
C ASP A 294 -43.20 -31.20 1.42
N GLY A 295 -42.58 -30.03 1.61
CA GLY A 295 -41.20 -29.86 2.06
C GLY A 295 -40.17 -29.85 0.92
N ILE A 296 -40.58 -29.96 -0.35
CA ILE A 296 -39.69 -30.04 -1.52
C ILE A 296 -39.92 -28.81 -2.42
N ASN A 297 -38.86 -28.00 -2.60
CA ASN A 297 -38.89 -26.78 -3.42
C ASN A 297 -40.01 -25.79 -3.02
N ASP A 298 -40.36 -25.75 -1.73
CA ASP A 298 -41.41 -24.88 -1.20
C ASP A 298 -41.00 -23.40 -1.13
N PHE A 299 -39.69 -23.15 -1.05
CA PHE A 299 -39.09 -21.83 -1.04
C PHE A 299 -37.91 -21.76 -2.02
N LEU A 300 -37.51 -20.54 -2.39
CA LEU A 300 -36.29 -20.32 -3.17
C LEU A 300 -35.09 -20.47 -2.24
N GLU A 301 -34.47 -21.64 -2.27
CA GLU A 301 -33.23 -21.92 -1.54
C GLU A 301 -32.03 -21.50 -2.40
N ILE A 302 -31.27 -20.52 -1.92
CA ILE A 302 -29.96 -20.18 -2.44
C ILE A 302 -28.94 -20.77 -1.47
N GLU A 303 -28.17 -21.76 -1.92
CA GLU A 303 -27.16 -22.43 -1.10
C GLU A 303 -26.02 -21.46 -0.78
N GLY A 304 -25.55 -21.46 0.47
CA GLY A 304 -24.46 -20.59 0.92
C GLY A 304 -24.85 -19.12 1.13
N ILE A 305 -26.13 -18.75 0.98
CA ILE A 305 -26.59 -17.37 1.18
C ILE A 305 -26.37 -16.88 2.62
N GLU A 306 -26.29 -17.79 3.58
CA GLU A 306 -25.95 -17.53 4.98
C GLU A 306 -24.54 -16.97 5.18
N ASN A 307 -23.63 -17.21 4.22
CA ASN A 307 -22.27 -16.66 4.24
C ASN A 307 -22.24 -15.18 3.81
N SER A 308 -23.32 -14.64 3.23
CA SER A 308 -23.47 -13.22 2.90
C SER A 308 -24.67 -12.61 3.64
N PRO A 309 -24.52 -12.22 4.92
CA PRO A 309 -25.61 -11.64 5.71
C PRO A 309 -26.09 -10.28 5.17
N ASN A 310 -25.28 -9.56 4.39
CA ASN A 310 -25.64 -8.31 3.73
C ASN A 310 -26.00 -8.55 2.26
N ASN A 311 -26.99 -9.39 2.02
CA ASN A 311 -27.49 -9.65 0.67
C ASN A 311 -28.82 -8.93 0.38
N ALA A 312 -29.22 -8.85 -0.88
CA ALA A 312 -30.56 -8.44 -1.28
C ALA A 312 -31.08 -9.30 -2.44
N LEU A 313 -32.33 -9.76 -2.33
CA LEU A 313 -33.02 -10.52 -3.36
C LEU A 313 -34.17 -9.68 -3.94
N GLN A 314 -34.23 -9.60 -5.27
CA GLN A 314 -35.34 -9.00 -6.01
C GLN A 314 -35.87 -9.97 -7.05
N ILE A 315 -37.19 -10.15 -7.14
CA ILE A 315 -37.84 -11.04 -8.11
C ILE A 315 -38.82 -10.24 -8.95
N TYR A 316 -38.79 -10.47 -10.25
CA TYR A 316 -39.59 -9.81 -11.28
C TYR A 316 -40.39 -10.84 -12.06
N ASN A 317 -41.61 -10.48 -12.47
CA ASN A 317 -42.36 -11.30 -13.42
C ASN A 317 -41.82 -11.14 -14.85
N ARG A 318 -42.35 -11.94 -15.79
CA ARG A 318 -41.99 -11.87 -17.22
C ARG A 318 -42.20 -10.53 -17.92
N TYR A 319 -42.91 -9.58 -17.29
CA TYR A 319 -43.14 -8.23 -17.81
C TYR A 319 -42.19 -7.19 -17.19
N GLY A 320 -41.19 -7.61 -16.40
CA GLY A 320 -40.26 -6.73 -15.72
C GLY A 320 -40.85 -6.03 -14.49
N ARG A 321 -42.02 -6.48 -13.99
CA ARG A 321 -42.62 -5.91 -12.79
C ARG A 321 -42.09 -6.61 -11.55
N LEU A 322 -41.55 -5.85 -10.61
CA LEU A 322 -41.13 -6.34 -9.29
C LEU A 322 -42.32 -7.01 -8.58
N VAL A 323 -42.09 -8.20 -8.06
CA VAL A 323 -43.08 -8.98 -7.30
C VAL A 323 -42.59 -9.36 -5.90
N PHE A 324 -41.28 -9.42 -5.68
CA PHE A 324 -40.71 -9.65 -4.36
C PHE A 324 -39.42 -8.85 -4.20
N SER A 325 -39.17 -8.32 -3.01
CA SER A 325 -37.90 -7.68 -2.66
C SER A 325 -37.62 -7.87 -1.18
N GLN A 326 -36.44 -8.36 -0.84
CA GLN A 326 -36.03 -8.59 0.54
C GLN A 326 -34.55 -8.22 0.70
N LYS A 327 -34.22 -7.56 1.80
CA LYS A 327 -32.84 -7.39 2.27
C LYS A 327 -32.52 -8.46 3.30
N ASN A 328 -31.27 -8.87 3.38
CA ASN A 328 -30.79 -9.93 4.25
C ASN A 328 -31.64 -11.20 4.04
N TYR A 329 -31.80 -11.60 2.78
CA TYR A 329 -32.59 -12.76 2.40
C TYR A 329 -31.98 -14.04 2.98
N SER A 330 -32.82 -14.85 3.61
CA SER A 330 -32.42 -16.11 4.24
C SER A 330 -33.38 -17.25 3.84
N ASN A 331 -33.56 -17.44 2.53
CA ASN A 331 -34.37 -18.53 1.95
C ASN A 331 -35.88 -18.48 2.31
N GLU A 332 -36.44 -17.27 2.40
CA GLU A 332 -37.82 -17.05 2.89
C GLU A 332 -38.89 -16.91 1.79
N PHE A 333 -38.51 -16.90 0.50
CA PHE A 333 -39.47 -16.64 -0.57
C PHE A 333 -40.26 -17.89 -0.92
N THR A 334 -41.56 -17.88 -0.64
CA THR A 334 -42.49 -19.02 -0.84
C THR A 334 -43.42 -18.86 -2.06
N GLY A 335 -43.04 -18.04 -3.04
CA GLY A 335 -43.91 -17.74 -4.19
C GLY A 335 -45.00 -16.70 -3.89
N ILE A 336 -44.96 -16.01 -2.75
CA ILE A 336 -45.90 -14.95 -2.37
C ILE A 336 -45.24 -13.58 -2.57
N SER A 337 -45.99 -12.66 -3.18
CA SER A 337 -45.53 -11.28 -3.39
C SER A 337 -45.54 -10.47 -2.10
N ASN A 338 -44.46 -9.73 -1.81
CA ASN A 338 -44.39 -8.80 -0.67
C ASN A 338 -44.45 -7.31 -1.06
N VAL A 339 -44.62 -7.00 -2.36
CA VAL A 339 -44.64 -5.62 -2.88
C VAL A 339 -46.06 -5.09 -3.13
N ASN A 340 -46.25 -3.78 -3.02
CA ASN A 340 -47.56 -3.15 -3.21
C ASN A 340 -47.97 -3.07 -4.69
N GLY A 341 -49.22 -3.44 -5.00
CA GLY A 341 -49.82 -3.31 -6.35
C GLY A 341 -49.99 -4.63 -7.13
N VAL A 342 -49.58 -5.77 -6.58
CA VAL A 342 -49.92 -7.09 -7.12
C VAL A 342 -51.33 -7.46 -6.62
N ILE A 343 -52.23 -7.85 -7.54
CA ILE A 343 -53.69 -7.92 -7.34
C ILE A 343 -54.11 -8.93 -6.24
N ALA A 344 -53.21 -9.81 -5.81
CA ALA A 344 -53.51 -10.86 -4.85
C ALA A 344 -52.36 -11.08 -3.86
N LYS A 345 -52.29 -10.22 -2.83
CA LYS A 345 -51.23 -10.26 -1.79
C LYS A 345 -51.17 -11.59 -1.00
N ASN A 346 -52.22 -12.42 -1.08
CA ASN A 346 -52.38 -13.65 -0.28
C ASN A 346 -52.82 -14.89 -1.08
N ILE A 347 -52.78 -14.88 -2.42
CA ILE A 347 -53.23 -16.04 -3.26
C ILE A 347 -52.03 -16.76 -3.92
N GLY A 348 -50.81 -16.25 -3.72
CA GLY A 348 -49.62 -16.74 -4.42
C GLY A 348 -49.47 -16.14 -5.81
N LEU A 349 -48.24 -16.13 -6.32
CA LEU A 349 -47.93 -15.69 -7.67
C LEU A 349 -48.36 -16.77 -8.69
N PRO A 350 -48.90 -16.41 -9.87
CA PRO A 350 -49.29 -17.39 -10.89
C PRO A 350 -48.11 -18.23 -11.39
N SER A 351 -48.39 -19.45 -11.85
CA SER A 351 -47.41 -20.29 -12.51
C SER A 351 -46.74 -19.57 -13.70
N GLY A 352 -45.42 -19.65 -13.79
CA GLY A 352 -44.66 -19.04 -14.87
C GLY A 352 -43.19 -18.81 -14.56
N ILE A 353 -42.51 -18.19 -15.52
CA ILE A 353 -41.11 -17.78 -15.39
C ILE A 353 -41.04 -16.41 -14.69
N TYR A 354 -40.18 -16.33 -13.69
CA TYR A 354 -39.79 -15.12 -12.99
C TYR A 354 -38.28 -14.95 -13.10
N PHE A 355 -37.81 -13.71 -13.06
CA PHE A 355 -36.39 -13.37 -13.06
C PHE A 355 -36.01 -12.89 -11.68
N TYR A 356 -34.85 -13.33 -11.19
CA TYR A 356 -34.34 -12.86 -9.91
C TYR A 356 -33.00 -12.15 -10.10
N ILE A 357 -32.77 -11.16 -9.24
CA ILE A 357 -31.49 -10.49 -9.07
C ILE A 357 -31.11 -10.69 -7.61
N VAL A 358 -29.93 -11.27 -7.38
CA VAL A 358 -29.32 -11.37 -6.06
C VAL A 358 -28.08 -10.48 -6.02
N ASP A 359 -28.01 -9.64 -5.00
CA ASP A 359 -26.95 -8.69 -4.74
C ASP A 359 -26.26 -9.09 -3.43
N LEU A 360 -25.05 -9.64 -3.51
CA LEU A 360 -24.24 -10.07 -2.37
C LEU A 360 -23.28 -8.92 -2.04
N ASN A 361 -23.75 -7.94 -1.27
CA ASN A 361 -22.99 -6.69 -1.07
C ASN A 361 -21.67 -6.94 -0.33
N ASP A 362 -21.60 -7.97 0.53
CA ASP A 362 -20.36 -8.39 1.21
C ASP A 362 -19.27 -8.79 0.22
N LEU A 363 -19.67 -9.37 -0.91
CA LEU A 363 -18.78 -9.90 -1.93
C LEU A 363 -18.63 -8.97 -3.13
N ASN A 364 -19.28 -7.79 -3.09
CA ASN A 364 -19.44 -6.88 -4.23
C ASN A 364 -19.87 -7.62 -5.52
N PHE A 365 -20.74 -8.61 -5.37
CA PHE A 365 -21.12 -9.52 -6.43
C PHE A 365 -22.61 -9.47 -6.71
N LYS A 366 -22.98 -9.47 -8.00
CA LYS A 366 -24.37 -9.39 -8.44
C LYS A 366 -24.66 -10.41 -9.52
N HIS A 367 -25.71 -11.18 -9.33
CA HIS A 367 -26.14 -12.22 -10.26
C HIS A 367 -27.59 -12.04 -10.69
N GLN A 368 -27.87 -12.45 -11.93
CA GLN A 368 -29.21 -12.50 -12.49
C GLN A 368 -29.48 -13.91 -13.02
N GLY A 369 -30.64 -14.47 -12.65
CA GLY A 369 -31.08 -15.77 -13.11
C GLY A 369 -32.60 -15.81 -13.30
N TYR A 370 -33.12 -17.01 -13.59
CA TYR A 370 -34.56 -17.22 -13.63
C TYR A 370 -35.01 -18.35 -12.72
N LEU A 371 -36.27 -18.28 -12.29
CA LEU A 371 -36.95 -19.36 -11.60
C LEU A 371 -38.29 -19.66 -12.29
N TYR A 372 -38.64 -20.94 -12.34
CA TYR A 372 -39.96 -21.38 -12.77
C TYR A 372 -40.80 -21.72 -11.54
N LEU A 373 -41.89 -20.98 -11.35
CA LEU A 373 -42.84 -21.19 -10.27
C LEU A 373 -44.06 -21.96 -10.77
N THR A 374 -44.50 -22.95 -10.02
CA THR A 374 -45.78 -23.62 -10.24
C THR A 374 -46.71 -23.46 -9.06
N THR A 375 -47.99 -23.22 -9.32
CA THR A 375 -49.06 -23.25 -8.32
C THR A 375 -49.74 -24.61 -8.36
N TYR A 376 -49.83 -25.28 -7.21
CA TYR A 376 -50.71 -26.44 -7.06
C TYR A 376 -52.15 -25.92 -6.96
N GLN A 377 -53.00 -26.24 -7.95
CA GLN A 377 -54.45 -26.12 -7.80
C GLN A 377 -55.00 -27.48 -7.37
N GLU A 378 -55.43 -27.60 -6.11
CA GLU A 378 -56.41 -28.63 -5.77
C GLU A 378 -57.69 -28.31 -6.56
N ASN A 379 -58.12 -29.26 -7.40
CA ASN A 379 -59.46 -29.25 -8.01
C ASN A 379 -60.49 -29.76 -7.00
#